data_AF-A8N4W9-F1
#
_entry.id   AF-A8N4W9-F1
#
_cell.length_a   1.000
_cell.length_b   1.000
_cell.length_c   1.000
_cell.angle_alpha   90.00
_cell.angle_beta   90.00
_cell.angle_gamma   90.00
#
_symmetry.space_group_name_H-M   'P 1'
#
loop_
_entity.id
_entity.type
_entity.pdbx_description
1 polymer ?
#
loop_
_entity_poly.entity_id
_entity_poly.type
_entity_poly.pdbx_seq_one_letter_code
_entity_poly.pdbx_strand_id
1 'polypeptide(L)'
;MDPFEVRMQFIVLLQRLSASQQSIQRVVSYAVKHFSACGEDIWECILEDCEKGSINARINILYFLDSLCERCLLIKSHQRSQPHPHRSGTSSSSAIHPGAAAEKQNNNLYVDFVTRDLVKIIEYVVPEGRQGLPNLVSTRQILENWRTKRVLDPQKIDEALSILNERSQLPPPSTTEPDDASTNPSSKSKSKDSSPHNMSKNDVFKRIEEDRERHKRLRERRWVQPISYASSSFNPKHMPLASFLPLTTTSKTSAGQDQAAPEFPEEELPVDIEFENEWETTSDWNEDDEEVVAEERELCFPREGEEPMDLS
;
A
#
# COMPACT_ATOMS: atom_id res chain seq x y z
N MET A 1 28.76 -2.47 2.27
CA MET A 1 28.41 -3.16 3.53
C MET A 1 28.53 -4.63 3.27
N ASP A 2 29.18 -5.35 4.17
CA ASP A 2 29.23 -6.80 4.08
C ASP A 2 27.84 -7.41 4.38
N PRO A 3 27.56 -8.66 3.95
CA PRO A 3 26.25 -9.29 4.16
C PRO A 3 25.84 -9.43 5.63
N PHE A 4 26.79 -9.62 6.54
CA PHE A 4 26.51 -9.78 7.96
C PHE A 4 26.03 -8.47 8.59
N GLU A 5 26.68 -7.36 8.26
CA GLU A 5 26.30 -6.01 8.68
C GLU A 5 24.91 -5.66 8.13
N VAL A 6 24.63 -5.99 6.86
CA VAL A 6 23.31 -5.79 6.24
C VAL A 6 22.23 -6.55 7.00
N ARG A 7 22.46 -7.83 7.29
CA ARG A 7 21.54 -8.67 8.08
C ARG A 7 21.29 -8.08 9.46
N MET A 8 22.33 -7.71 10.19
CA MET A 8 22.22 -7.18 11.55
C MET A 8 21.41 -5.88 11.59
N GLN A 9 21.72 -4.94 10.69
CA GLN A 9 20.97 -3.68 10.60
C GLN A 9 19.52 -3.91 10.18
N PHE A 10 19.27 -4.83 9.24
CA PHE A 10 17.93 -5.14 8.78
C PHE A 10 17.04 -5.74 9.87
N ILE A 11 17.57 -6.64 10.70
CA ILE A 11 16.85 -7.19 11.86
C ILE A 11 16.42 -6.08 12.82
N VAL A 12 17.31 -5.10 13.10
CA VAL A 12 16.97 -3.95 13.95
C VAL A 12 15.86 -3.09 13.33
N LEU A 13 15.84 -2.95 12.00
CA LEU A 13 14.77 -2.25 11.29
C LEU A 13 13.43 -3.01 11.40
N LEU A 14 13.43 -4.33 11.22
CA LEU A 14 12.23 -5.17 11.37
C LEU A 14 11.67 -5.13 12.79
N GLN A 15 12.52 -5.20 13.82
CA GLN A 15 12.10 -5.11 15.21
C GLN A 15 11.39 -3.78 15.56
N ARG A 16 11.67 -2.73 14.80
CA ARG A 16 11.08 -1.38 14.97
C ARG A 16 9.99 -1.09 13.94
N LEU A 17 9.62 -2.08 13.12
CA LEU A 17 8.57 -1.95 12.13
C LEU A 17 7.24 -1.67 12.82
N SER A 18 6.52 -0.67 12.33
CA SER A 18 5.22 -0.25 12.86
C SER A 18 4.29 0.14 11.70
N ALA A 19 3.03 0.44 12.02
CA ALA A 19 2.03 0.87 11.04
C ALA A 19 2.34 2.23 10.36
N SER A 20 3.30 3.01 10.86
CA SER A 20 3.62 4.34 10.31
C SER A 20 4.30 4.28 8.92
N GLN A 21 4.01 5.25 8.04
CA GLN A 21 4.64 5.31 6.70
C GLN A 21 6.16 5.32 6.79
N GLN A 22 6.69 6.12 7.71
CA GLN A 22 8.12 6.36 7.78
C GLN A 22 8.86 5.11 8.24
N SER A 23 8.24 4.30 9.09
CA SER A 23 8.80 3.00 9.48
C SER A 23 8.83 2.07 8.26
N ILE A 24 7.68 1.85 7.61
CA ILE A 24 7.58 0.97 6.43
C ILE A 24 8.53 1.40 5.31
N GLN A 25 8.54 2.68 4.94
CA GLN A 25 9.37 3.19 3.84
C GLN A 25 10.86 3.09 4.12
N ARG A 26 11.30 3.22 5.39
CA ARG A 26 12.70 2.99 5.75
C ARG A 26 13.09 1.53 5.51
N VAL A 27 12.26 0.58 5.94
CA VAL A 27 12.54 -0.85 5.73
C VAL A 27 12.51 -1.22 4.25
N VAL A 28 11.51 -0.74 3.50
CA VAL A 28 11.41 -0.95 2.03
C VAL A 28 12.63 -0.40 1.31
N SER A 29 13.02 0.84 1.61
CA SER A 29 14.18 1.47 0.97
C SER A 29 15.47 0.71 1.25
N TYR A 30 15.63 0.20 2.49
CA TYR A 30 16.78 -0.61 2.87
C TYR A 30 16.82 -1.95 2.12
N ALA A 31 15.70 -2.68 2.10
CA ALA A 31 15.59 -3.97 1.43
C ALA A 31 15.93 -3.85 -0.08
N VAL A 32 15.27 -2.91 -0.77
CA VAL A 32 15.51 -2.68 -2.20
C VAL A 32 16.95 -2.27 -2.48
N LYS A 33 17.54 -1.39 -1.67
CA LYS A 33 18.91 -0.91 -1.86
C LYS A 33 19.94 -2.04 -1.81
N HIS A 34 19.70 -3.04 -0.96
CA HIS A 34 20.63 -4.13 -0.72
C HIS A 34 20.24 -5.45 -1.41
N PHE A 35 19.17 -5.44 -2.23
CA PHE A 35 18.65 -6.62 -2.90
C PHE A 35 19.69 -7.36 -3.76
N SER A 36 20.49 -6.64 -4.56
CA SER A 36 21.41 -7.26 -5.52
C SER A 36 22.51 -8.10 -4.87
N ALA A 37 22.88 -7.80 -3.63
CA ALA A 37 23.95 -8.49 -2.90
C ALA A 37 23.42 -9.42 -1.81
N CYS A 38 22.30 -9.06 -1.16
CA CYS A 38 21.81 -9.71 0.05
C CYS A 38 20.30 -10.00 -0.01
N GLY A 39 19.70 -10.06 -1.20
CA GLY A 39 18.25 -10.22 -1.38
C GLY A 39 17.68 -11.45 -0.67
N GLU A 40 18.32 -12.60 -0.83
CA GLU A 40 17.95 -13.86 -0.17
C GLU A 40 18.15 -13.78 1.35
N ASP A 41 19.30 -13.30 1.84
CA ASP A 41 19.55 -13.14 3.29
C ASP A 41 18.52 -12.23 3.96
N ILE A 42 18.16 -11.13 3.29
CA ILE A 42 17.11 -10.20 3.75
C ILE A 42 15.76 -10.92 3.78
N TRP A 43 15.47 -11.73 2.76
CA TRP A 43 14.24 -12.51 2.70
C TRP A 43 14.13 -13.54 3.82
N GLU A 44 15.23 -14.24 4.13
CA GLU A 44 15.29 -15.15 5.28
C GLU A 44 14.97 -14.42 6.58
N CYS A 45 15.49 -13.21 6.78
CA CYS A 45 15.19 -12.41 7.97
C CYS A 45 13.70 -12.06 8.06
N ILE A 46 13.06 -11.74 6.93
CA ILE A 46 11.62 -11.44 6.88
C ILE A 46 10.81 -12.68 7.30
N LEU A 47 11.14 -13.85 6.75
CA LEU A 47 10.43 -15.10 7.08
C LEU A 47 10.67 -15.53 8.53
N GLU A 48 11.90 -15.38 9.04
CA GLU A 48 12.25 -15.67 10.43
C GLU A 48 11.46 -14.79 11.40
N ASP A 49 11.29 -13.50 11.09
CA ASP A 49 10.52 -12.56 11.91
C ASP A 49 8.99 -12.81 11.79
N CYS A 50 8.50 -13.25 10.62
CA CYS A 50 7.13 -13.75 10.48
C CYS A 50 6.86 -14.97 11.37
N GLU A 51 7.81 -15.91 11.44
CA GLU A 51 7.68 -17.13 12.23
C GLU A 51 7.72 -16.83 13.74
N LYS A 52 8.71 -16.04 14.19
CA LYS A 52 8.99 -15.80 15.62
C LYS A 52 8.24 -14.59 16.20
N GLY A 53 7.78 -13.67 15.36
CA GLY A 53 7.15 -12.41 15.76
C GLY A 53 5.77 -12.60 16.37
N SER A 54 5.32 -11.59 17.13
CA SER A 54 3.96 -11.54 17.67
C SER A 54 2.93 -11.32 16.57
N ILE A 55 1.65 -11.60 16.84
CA ILE A 55 0.56 -11.40 15.86
C ILE A 55 0.51 -9.97 15.28
N ASN A 56 0.91 -8.97 16.09
CA ASN A 56 1.02 -7.57 15.69
C ASN A 56 2.23 -7.32 14.78
N ALA A 57 3.38 -7.91 15.10
CA ALA A 57 4.57 -7.82 14.25
C ALA A 57 4.30 -8.46 12.87
N ARG A 58 3.64 -9.62 12.84
CA ARG A 58 3.32 -10.33 11.60
C ARG A 58 2.42 -9.52 10.68
N ILE A 59 1.38 -8.84 11.22
CA ILE A 59 0.56 -7.96 10.38
C ILE A 59 1.35 -6.74 9.89
N ASN A 60 2.24 -6.17 10.71
CA ASN A 60 3.14 -5.10 10.28
C ASN A 60 4.02 -5.55 9.10
N ILE A 61 4.57 -6.76 9.15
CA ILE A 61 5.34 -7.34 8.05
C ILE A 61 4.48 -7.46 6.79
N LEU A 62 3.22 -7.89 6.88
CA LEU A 62 2.34 -7.99 5.70
C LEU A 62 2.11 -6.63 5.01
N TYR A 63 1.88 -5.57 5.79
CA TYR A 63 1.77 -4.21 5.23
C TYR A 63 3.11 -3.68 4.67
N PHE A 64 4.22 -4.08 5.27
CA PHE A 64 5.54 -3.82 4.71
C PHE A 64 5.73 -4.53 3.37
N LEU A 65 5.33 -5.81 3.26
CA LEU A 65 5.42 -6.59 2.02
C LEU A 65 4.55 -5.99 0.91
N ASP A 66 3.36 -5.47 1.26
CA ASP A 66 2.50 -4.72 0.33
C ASP A 66 3.25 -3.53 -0.28
N SER A 67 3.81 -2.67 0.56
CA SER A 67 4.63 -1.53 0.11
C SER A 67 5.92 -1.95 -0.62
N LEU A 68 6.53 -3.07 -0.24
CA LEU A 68 7.74 -3.60 -0.87
C LEU A 68 7.46 -4.06 -2.30
N CYS A 69 6.36 -4.80 -2.50
CA CYS A 69 5.96 -5.28 -3.82
C CYS A 69 5.61 -4.11 -4.74
N GLU A 70 4.84 -3.12 -4.26
CA GLU A 70 4.55 -1.91 -5.02
C GLU A 70 5.85 -1.19 -5.44
N ARG A 71 6.82 -1.07 -4.53
CA ARG A 71 8.11 -0.44 -4.84
C ARG A 71 8.92 -1.25 -5.86
N CYS A 72 8.93 -2.57 -5.77
CA CYS A 72 9.64 -3.44 -6.72
C CYS A 72 9.05 -3.32 -8.13
N LEU A 73 7.72 -3.33 -8.25
CA LEU A 73 7.02 -3.16 -9.53
C LEU A 73 7.25 -1.77 -10.14
N LEU A 74 7.28 -0.73 -9.30
CA LEU A 74 7.61 0.62 -9.73
C LEU A 74 9.05 0.71 -10.26
N ILE A 75 10.03 0.08 -9.60
CA ILE A 75 11.41 0.06 -10.11
C ILE A 75 11.49 -0.64 -11.46
N LYS A 76 10.78 -1.76 -11.61
CA LYS A 76 10.70 -2.50 -12.88
C LYS A 76 10.09 -1.66 -14.00
N SER A 77 9.03 -0.89 -13.72
CA SER A 77 8.41 -0.01 -14.73
C SER A 77 9.36 1.09 -15.20
N HIS A 78 10.11 1.71 -14.27
CA HIS A 78 11.11 2.74 -14.59
C HIS A 78 12.31 2.21 -15.39
N GLN A 79 12.72 0.96 -15.15
CA GLN A 79 13.77 0.32 -15.95
C GLN A 79 13.34 0.06 -17.40
N ARG A 80 12.03 -0.17 -17.64
CA ARG A 80 11.49 -0.43 -18.97
C ARG A 80 11.31 0.83 -19.81
N SER A 81 11.15 2.00 -19.18
CA SER A 81 10.91 3.28 -19.86
C SER A 81 12.18 4.09 -20.18
N GLN A 82 13.36 3.69 -19.70
CA GLN A 82 14.64 4.33 -20.06
C GLN A 82 15.07 3.93 -21.48
N PRO A 83 15.17 4.87 -22.45
CA PRO A 83 15.72 4.60 -23.77
C PRO A 83 17.21 4.28 -23.64
N HIS A 84 17.65 3.14 -24.16
CA HIS A 84 19.09 2.84 -24.25
C HIS A 84 19.81 3.93 -25.05
N PRO A 85 20.90 4.54 -24.53
CA PRO A 85 21.75 5.39 -25.36
C PRO A 85 22.38 4.54 -26.46
N HIS A 86 22.34 5.07 -27.69
CA HIS A 86 22.85 4.49 -28.92
C HIS A 86 24.08 3.59 -28.74
N ARG A 87 23.89 2.27 -28.88
CA ARG A 87 24.97 1.34 -29.21
C ARG A 87 25.24 1.49 -30.70
N SER A 88 26.19 2.37 -31.05
CA SER A 88 26.73 2.48 -32.40
C SER A 88 27.23 1.10 -32.85
N GLY A 89 26.64 0.62 -33.95
CA GLY A 89 27.02 -0.63 -34.57
C GLY A 89 28.42 -0.52 -35.18
N THR A 90 29.36 -1.28 -34.63
CA THR A 90 30.51 -1.78 -35.38
C THR A 90 30.41 -3.29 -35.44
N SER A 91 29.93 -3.77 -36.57
CA SER A 91 30.00 -5.17 -36.98
C SER A 91 31.46 -5.53 -37.24
N SER A 92 32.07 -6.27 -36.31
CA SER A 92 33.26 -7.07 -36.60
C SER A 92 33.11 -8.43 -35.96
N SER A 93 32.98 -9.41 -36.83
CA SER A 93 32.95 -10.85 -36.61
C SER A 93 34.20 -11.37 -35.89
N SER A 94 34.02 -12.06 -34.76
CA SER A 94 34.87 -13.18 -34.36
C SER A 94 34.33 -13.94 -33.14
N ALA A 95 34.45 -15.27 -33.22
CA ALA A 95 34.51 -16.26 -32.14
C ALA A 95 33.25 -16.58 -31.31
N ILE A 96 32.56 -17.63 -31.77
CA ILE A 96 32.24 -18.87 -31.04
C ILE A 96 32.48 -18.81 -29.51
N HIS A 97 31.41 -18.65 -28.74
CA HIS A 97 31.25 -19.16 -27.37
C HIS A 97 29.74 -19.37 -27.10
N PRO A 98 29.23 -20.62 -27.01
CA PRO A 98 27.90 -20.89 -26.49
C PRO A 98 28.02 -21.11 -24.98
N GLY A 99 28.00 -20.04 -24.20
CA GLY A 99 28.20 -20.18 -22.75
C GLY A 99 28.31 -18.86 -22.01
N ALA A 100 27.27 -18.05 -22.11
CA ALA A 100 26.88 -16.94 -21.23
C ALA A 100 25.93 -16.03 -22.01
N ALA A 101 24.83 -16.60 -22.51
CA ALA A 101 23.68 -15.77 -22.78
C ALA A 101 23.29 -15.21 -21.42
N ALA A 102 23.61 -13.93 -21.20
CA ALA A 102 23.17 -13.18 -20.04
C ALA A 102 21.72 -13.53 -19.79
N GLU A 103 21.48 -14.29 -18.71
CA GLU A 103 20.16 -14.48 -18.16
C GLU A 103 19.68 -13.06 -17.85
N LYS A 104 18.95 -12.46 -18.79
CA LYS A 104 18.03 -11.38 -18.49
C LYS A 104 16.94 -12.03 -17.64
N GLN A 105 17.29 -12.37 -16.41
CA GLN A 105 16.34 -12.76 -15.39
C GLN A 105 15.35 -11.60 -15.33
N ASN A 106 14.11 -11.86 -15.69
CA ASN A 106 12.98 -11.03 -15.31
C ASN A 106 12.90 -11.08 -13.78
N ASN A 107 13.81 -10.38 -13.11
CA ASN A 107 13.92 -10.39 -11.67
C ASN A 107 12.83 -9.44 -11.15
N ASN A 108 11.72 -9.97 -10.67
CA ASN A 108 10.68 -9.16 -10.04
C ASN A 108 11.07 -8.78 -8.60
N LEU A 109 12.37 -8.85 -8.27
CA LEU A 109 12.93 -8.57 -6.97
C LEU A 109 12.23 -9.45 -5.91
N TYR A 110 11.76 -8.84 -4.83
CA TYR A 110 11.05 -9.52 -3.76
C TYR A 110 9.66 -10.05 -4.17
N VAL A 111 9.08 -9.63 -5.31
CA VAL A 111 7.77 -10.14 -5.74
C VAL A 111 7.84 -11.64 -6.04
N ASP A 112 8.96 -12.12 -6.60
CA ASP A 112 9.13 -13.55 -6.87
C ASP A 112 9.22 -14.36 -5.56
N PHE A 113 9.86 -13.81 -4.53
CA PHE A 113 9.95 -14.44 -3.21
C PHE A 113 8.60 -14.47 -2.48
N VAL A 114 7.86 -13.35 -2.52
CA VAL A 114 6.49 -13.29 -1.99
C VAL A 114 5.59 -14.29 -2.71
N THR A 115 5.73 -14.40 -4.05
CA THR A 115 4.96 -15.36 -4.84
C THR A 115 5.26 -16.80 -4.43
N ARG A 116 6.54 -17.13 -4.19
CA ARG A 116 6.99 -18.46 -3.80
C ARG A 116 6.46 -18.86 -2.43
N ASP A 117 6.54 -17.94 -1.47
CA ASP A 117 6.28 -18.23 -0.05
C ASP A 117 4.93 -17.69 0.45
N LEU A 118 4.02 -17.30 -0.45
CA LEU A 118 2.74 -16.64 -0.13
C LEU A 118 1.91 -17.40 0.91
N VAL A 119 1.72 -18.69 0.70
CA VAL A 119 0.91 -19.55 1.59
C VAL A 119 1.53 -19.59 3.00
N LYS A 120 2.85 -19.74 3.08
CA LYS A 120 3.62 -19.76 4.33
C LYS A 120 3.52 -18.44 5.08
N ILE A 121 3.59 -17.30 4.37
CA ILE A 121 3.40 -15.97 4.94
C ILE A 121 2.00 -15.85 5.54
N ILE A 122 0.96 -16.29 4.83
CA ILE A 122 -0.43 -16.22 5.31
C ILE A 122 -0.64 -17.09 6.55
N GLU A 123 -0.04 -18.28 6.60
CA GLU A 123 -0.06 -19.15 7.78
C GLU A 123 0.56 -18.50 9.01
N TYR A 124 1.66 -17.76 8.82
CA TYR A 124 2.25 -17.01 9.91
C TYR A 124 1.37 -15.82 10.33
N VAL A 125 0.87 -15.03 9.39
CA VAL A 125 0.10 -13.81 9.69
C VAL A 125 -1.29 -14.14 10.27
N VAL A 126 -1.94 -15.17 9.75
CA VAL A 126 -3.27 -15.65 10.18
C VAL A 126 -3.17 -17.13 10.55
N PRO A 127 -2.58 -17.44 11.71
CA PRO A 127 -2.51 -18.82 12.20
C PRO A 127 -3.90 -19.35 12.57
N GLU A 128 -4.07 -20.67 12.50
CA GLU A 128 -5.34 -21.35 12.79
C GLU A 128 -5.77 -21.16 14.26
N GLY A 129 -6.98 -20.64 14.48
CA GLY A 129 -7.53 -20.40 15.81
C GLY A 129 -7.86 -18.93 16.09
N ARG A 130 -8.21 -18.64 17.35
CA ARG A 130 -8.69 -17.30 17.76
C ARG A 130 -7.64 -16.20 17.60
N GLN A 131 -6.37 -16.56 17.74
CA GLN A 131 -5.25 -15.63 17.67
C GLN A 131 -4.99 -15.07 16.26
N GLY A 132 -5.42 -15.76 15.19
CA GLY A 132 -5.31 -15.24 13.82
C GLY A 132 -6.43 -14.27 13.43
N LEU A 133 -7.59 -14.35 14.10
CA LEU A 133 -8.79 -13.57 13.76
C LEU A 133 -8.56 -12.05 13.65
N PRO A 134 -7.76 -11.39 14.52
CA PRO A 134 -7.52 -9.95 14.41
C PRO A 134 -6.88 -9.53 13.08
N ASN A 135 -6.16 -10.44 12.41
CA ASN A 135 -5.47 -10.15 11.15
C ASN A 135 -6.30 -10.55 9.91
N LEU A 136 -7.32 -11.39 10.07
CA LEU A 136 -8.03 -12.03 8.96
C LEU A 136 -8.62 -11.02 7.96
N VAL A 137 -9.30 -9.98 8.45
CA VAL A 137 -9.96 -8.98 7.60
C VAL A 137 -8.92 -8.17 6.83
N SER A 138 -7.90 -7.65 7.50
CA SER A 138 -6.81 -6.90 6.88
C SER A 138 -6.03 -7.73 5.86
N THR A 139 -5.72 -8.99 6.19
CA THR A 139 -5.03 -9.90 5.27
C THR A 139 -5.87 -10.16 4.02
N ARG A 140 -7.17 -10.45 4.16
CA ARG A 140 -8.07 -10.62 3.01
C ARG A 140 -8.12 -9.38 2.12
N GLN A 141 -8.21 -8.20 2.73
CA GLN A 141 -8.23 -6.94 1.99
C GLN A 141 -6.93 -6.70 1.20
N ILE A 142 -5.77 -6.98 1.80
CA ILE A 142 -4.47 -6.85 1.11
C ILE A 142 -4.39 -7.84 -0.06
N LEU A 143 -4.81 -9.09 0.13
CA LEU A 143 -4.83 -10.09 -0.94
C LEU A 143 -5.75 -9.68 -2.10
N GLU A 144 -6.96 -9.19 -1.82
CA GLU A 144 -7.86 -8.71 -2.87
C GLU A 144 -7.30 -7.49 -3.61
N ASN A 145 -6.60 -6.60 -2.88
CA ASN A 145 -5.89 -5.49 -3.49
C ASN A 145 -4.75 -5.98 -4.40
N TRP A 146 -3.96 -6.97 -3.98
CA TRP A 146 -2.91 -7.58 -4.79
C TRP A 146 -3.48 -8.24 -6.05
N ARG A 147 -4.67 -8.84 -5.95
CA ARG A 147 -5.39 -9.47 -7.06
C ARG A 147 -5.86 -8.45 -8.07
N THR A 148 -6.54 -7.41 -7.60
CA THR A 148 -7.10 -6.33 -8.42
C THR A 148 -5.98 -5.55 -9.12
N LYS A 149 -4.93 -5.18 -8.38
CA LYS A 149 -3.76 -4.46 -8.92
C LYS A 149 -2.78 -5.35 -9.70
N ARG A 150 -3.03 -6.66 -9.80
CA ARG A 150 -2.14 -7.63 -10.46
C ARG A 150 -0.70 -7.58 -9.90
N VAL A 151 -0.56 -7.38 -8.59
CA VAL A 151 0.75 -7.41 -7.91
C VAL A 151 1.36 -8.81 -7.98
N LEU A 152 0.52 -9.82 -7.79
CA LEU A 152 0.82 -11.24 -7.97
C LEU A 152 -0.18 -11.82 -8.99
N ASP A 153 0.11 -13.02 -9.49
CA ASP A 153 -0.81 -13.77 -10.34
C ASP A 153 -2.14 -14.04 -9.59
N PRO A 154 -3.29 -13.59 -10.10
CA PRO A 154 -4.58 -13.81 -9.43
C PRO A 154 -4.89 -15.26 -9.11
N GLN A 155 -4.41 -16.23 -9.91
CA GLN A 155 -4.65 -17.65 -9.61
C GLN A 155 -4.00 -18.07 -8.29
N LYS A 156 -2.78 -17.59 -8.02
CA LYS A 156 -2.08 -17.87 -6.77
C LYS A 156 -2.73 -17.19 -5.56
N ILE A 157 -3.31 -16.02 -5.77
CA ILE A 157 -4.03 -15.31 -4.71
C ILE A 157 -5.36 -16.01 -4.42
N ASP A 158 -6.07 -16.47 -5.46
CA ASP A 158 -7.33 -17.19 -5.31
C ASP A 158 -7.14 -18.51 -4.54
N GLU A 159 -6.06 -19.25 -4.84
CA GLU A 159 -5.64 -20.43 -4.06
C GLU A 159 -5.43 -20.08 -2.58
N ALA A 160 -4.66 -19.02 -2.31
CA ALA A 160 -4.37 -18.58 -0.96
C ALA A 160 -5.63 -18.10 -0.20
N LEU A 161 -6.55 -17.42 -0.88
CA LEU A 161 -7.84 -17.01 -0.33
C LEU A 161 -8.76 -18.21 -0.05
N SER A 162 -8.74 -19.26 -0.89
CA SER A 162 -9.50 -20.49 -0.63
C SER A 162 -9.05 -21.15 0.66
N ILE A 163 -7.73 -21.34 0.83
CA ILE A 163 -7.12 -21.91 2.04
C ILE A 163 -7.52 -21.11 3.29
N LEU A 164 -7.48 -19.77 3.20
CA LEU A 164 -7.85 -18.89 4.31
C LEU A 164 -9.35 -18.99 4.67
N ASN A 165 -10.23 -19.14 3.67
CA ASN A 165 -11.67 -19.31 3.87
C ASN A 165 -12.01 -20.65 4.51
N GLU A 166 -11.44 -21.74 4.02
CA GLU A 166 -11.64 -23.09 4.56
C GLU A 166 -11.23 -23.16 6.03
N ARG A 167 -10.09 -22.55 6.37
CA ARG A 167 -9.61 -22.45 7.77
C ARG A 167 -10.51 -21.62 8.68
N SER A 168 -11.19 -20.61 8.13
CA SER A 168 -12.12 -19.77 8.89
C SER A 168 -13.46 -20.47 9.18
N GLN A 169 -13.82 -21.50 8.41
CA GLN A 169 -15.08 -22.24 8.56
C GLN A 169 -14.96 -23.48 9.45
N LEU A 170 -13.73 -23.95 9.71
CA LEU A 170 -13.50 -25.03 10.66
C LEU A 170 -13.92 -24.54 12.07
N PRO A 171 -14.84 -25.24 12.76
CA PRO A 171 -15.18 -24.91 14.12
C PRO A 171 -13.91 -24.97 14.99
N PRO A 172 -13.74 -24.06 15.96
CA PRO A 172 -12.59 -24.13 16.88
C PRO A 172 -12.58 -25.54 17.49
N PRO A 173 -11.41 -26.20 17.61
CA PRO A 173 -11.34 -27.52 18.21
C PRO A 173 -12.05 -27.45 19.56
N SER A 174 -13.12 -28.24 19.68
CA SER A 174 -13.94 -28.37 20.85
C SER A 174 -13.04 -28.65 22.04
N THR A 175 -12.94 -27.66 22.94
CA THR A 175 -12.41 -27.83 24.29
C THR A 175 -13.30 -28.85 24.99
N THR A 176 -12.88 -30.12 24.94
CA THR A 176 -13.44 -31.17 25.75
C THR A 176 -12.78 -31.05 27.12
N GLU A 177 -13.19 -30.06 27.91
CA GLU A 177 -12.91 -30.02 29.34
C GLU A 177 -13.98 -30.91 30.01
N PRO A 178 -13.63 -31.93 30.80
CA PRO A 178 -14.61 -32.65 31.59
C PRO A 178 -15.12 -31.74 32.72
N ASP A 179 -16.44 -31.53 32.76
CA ASP A 179 -17.14 -30.96 33.91
C ASP A 179 -16.85 -31.80 35.15
N ASP A 180 -16.08 -31.26 36.11
CA ASP A 180 -16.09 -31.75 37.48
C ASP A 180 -16.78 -30.73 38.39
N ALA A 181 -17.96 -31.11 38.83
CA ALA A 181 -18.81 -30.35 39.72
C ALA A 181 -18.33 -30.51 41.16
N SER A 182 -17.81 -29.45 41.79
CA SER A 182 -17.85 -29.35 43.25
C SER A 182 -17.80 -27.91 43.77
N THR A 183 -18.96 -27.50 44.32
CA THR A 183 -19.22 -26.57 45.43
C THR A 183 -18.03 -25.97 46.21
N ASN A 184 -17.87 -24.63 46.17
CA ASN A 184 -18.09 -23.72 47.33
C ASN A 184 -17.69 -22.24 47.04
N PRO A 185 -18.33 -21.25 47.68
CA PRO A 185 -18.00 -19.83 47.54
C PRO A 185 -17.03 -19.36 48.63
N SER A 186 -16.34 -18.24 48.36
CA SER A 186 -15.50 -17.43 49.26
C SER A 186 -14.02 -17.82 49.41
N SER A 187 -13.16 -17.13 48.68
CA SER A 187 -12.05 -16.35 49.26
C SER A 187 -11.35 -15.53 48.18
N LYS A 188 -11.13 -14.24 48.47
CA LYS A 188 -10.29 -13.34 47.69
C LYS A 188 -8.85 -13.88 47.74
N SER A 189 -8.38 -14.47 46.66
CA SER A 189 -6.96 -14.63 46.39
C SER A 189 -6.68 -14.28 44.94
N LYS A 190 -5.67 -13.43 44.74
CA LYS A 190 -5.15 -13.03 43.44
C LYS A 190 -4.48 -14.25 42.79
N SER A 191 -5.24 -15.14 42.15
CA SER A 191 -4.70 -16.08 41.18
C SER A 191 -4.55 -15.34 39.86
N LYS A 192 -3.32 -14.92 39.59
CA LYS A 192 -2.88 -14.37 38.31
C LYS A 192 -2.74 -15.55 37.36
N ASP A 193 -3.86 -16.20 37.05
CA ASP A 193 -3.90 -17.35 36.16
C ASP A 193 -3.66 -16.85 34.73
N SER A 194 -2.43 -17.07 34.29
CA SER A 194 -1.98 -16.80 32.93
C SER A 194 -2.65 -17.80 32.00
N SER A 195 -3.80 -17.43 31.44
CA SER A 195 -4.24 -18.00 30.17
C SER A 195 -3.15 -17.68 29.13
N PRO A 196 -2.47 -18.66 28.52
CA PRO A 196 -1.38 -18.42 27.57
C PRO A 196 -1.84 -17.86 26.21
N HIS A 197 -3.13 -17.50 26.08
CA HIS A 197 -3.77 -17.17 24.81
C HIS A 197 -4.50 -15.82 24.76
N ASN A 198 -4.39 -14.99 25.81
CA ASN A 198 -4.86 -13.61 25.75
C ASN A 198 -3.66 -12.67 25.60
N MET A 199 -3.65 -11.88 24.54
CA MET A 199 -2.61 -10.87 24.28
C MET A 199 -2.40 -10.00 25.53
N SER A 200 -1.14 -9.65 25.83
CA SER A 200 -0.85 -8.75 26.95
C SER A 200 -1.59 -7.43 26.77
N LYS A 201 -2.01 -6.81 27.87
CA LYS A 201 -2.70 -5.50 27.82
C LYS A 201 -1.90 -4.45 27.04
N ASN A 202 -0.57 -4.49 27.14
CA ASN A 202 0.31 -3.61 26.38
C ASN A 202 0.28 -3.91 24.88
N ASP A 203 0.22 -5.18 24.50
CA ASP A 203 0.12 -5.59 23.09
C ASP A 203 -1.24 -5.23 22.49
N VAL A 204 -2.30 -5.30 23.28
CA VAL A 204 -3.65 -4.84 22.89
C VAL A 204 -3.64 -3.33 22.65
N PHE A 205 -3.08 -2.53 23.57
CA PHE A 205 -2.99 -1.08 23.35
C PHE A 205 -2.10 -0.73 22.15
N LYS A 206 -0.96 -1.40 22.01
CA LYS A 206 -0.10 -1.23 20.84
C LYS A 206 -0.86 -1.53 19.56
N ARG A 207 -1.65 -2.61 19.55
CA ARG A 207 -2.50 -2.96 18.40
C ARG A 207 -3.54 -1.89 18.10
N ILE A 208 -4.26 -1.40 19.10
CA ILE A 208 -5.25 -0.34 18.93
C ILE A 208 -4.62 0.90 18.29
N GLU A 209 -3.45 1.31 18.78
CA GLU A 209 -2.74 2.48 18.24
C GLU A 209 -2.23 2.24 16.81
N GLU A 210 -1.71 1.05 16.53
CA GLU A 210 -1.30 0.67 15.17
C GLU A 210 -2.48 0.64 14.19
N ASP A 211 -3.63 0.11 14.61
CA ASP A 211 -4.83 0.08 13.77
C ASP A 211 -5.41 1.49 13.57
N ARG A 212 -5.35 2.35 14.60
CA ARG A 212 -5.69 3.78 14.47
C ARG A 212 -4.79 4.46 13.44
N GLU A 213 -3.49 4.21 13.50
CA GLU A 213 -2.53 4.74 12.53
C GLU A 213 -2.82 4.21 11.13
N ARG A 214 -3.16 2.92 10.94
CA ARG A 214 -3.57 2.38 9.62
C ARG A 214 -4.80 3.08 9.04
N HIS A 215 -5.84 3.26 9.84
CA HIS A 215 -7.05 3.96 9.40
C HIS A 215 -6.78 5.42 9.03
N LYS A 216 -5.92 6.07 9.82
CA LYS A 216 -5.42 7.41 9.48
C LYS A 216 -4.73 7.39 8.10
N ARG A 217 -3.82 6.45 7.83
CA ARG A 217 -3.14 6.32 6.52
C ARG A 217 -4.12 6.13 5.36
N LEU A 218 -5.16 5.31 5.57
CA LEU A 218 -6.17 5.05 4.54
C LEU A 218 -6.92 6.33 4.14
N ARG A 219 -7.14 7.24 5.09
CA ARG A 219 -7.81 8.52 4.85
C ARG A 219 -6.86 9.63 4.37
N GLU A 220 -5.57 9.57 4.71
CA GLU A 220 -4.55 10.56 4.29
C GLU A 220 -4.47 10.74 2.76
N ARG A 221 -4.78 9.71 1.97
CA ARG A 221 -4.76 9.77 0.49
C ARG A 221 -6.15 9.87 -0.14
N ARG A 222 -7.23 9.87 0.65
CA ARG A 222 -8.60 9.86 0.13
C ARG A 222 -8.93 11.14 -0.65
N TRP A 223 -8.37 12.27 -0.22
CA TRP A 223 -8.58 13.59 -0.83
C TRP A 223 -7.53 13.93 -1.90
N VAL A 224 -6.53 13.08 -2.12
CA VAL A 224 -5.49 13.34 -3.13
C VAL A 224 -6.06 12.98 -4.50
N GLN A 225 -6.28 13.99 -5.34
CA GLN A 225 -6.71 13.77 -6.71
C GLN A 225 -5.57 13.23 -7.58
N PRO A 226 -5.84 12.26 -8.47
CA PRO A 226 -4.84 11.78 -9.44
C PRO A 226 -4.44 12.89 -10.40
N ILE A 227 -3.16 13.27 -10.41
CA ILE A 227 -2.63 14.18 -11.41
C ILE A 227 -2.09 13.33 -12.56
N SER A 228 -2.75 13.36 -13.71
CA SER A 228 -2.22 12.80 -14.96
C SER A 228 -1.00 13.63 -15.37
N TYR A 229 0.20 13.15 -15.02
CA TYR A 229 1.45 13.72 -15.54
C TYR A 229 1.62 13.27 -16.99
N ALA A 230 1.05 14.02 -17.93
CA ALA A 230 1.54 14.00 -19.30
C ALA A 230 3.04 14.39 -19.28
N SER A 231 3.87 13.59 -19.94
CA SER A 231 5.35 13.71 -19.96
C SER A 231 5.86 15.06 -20.51
N SER A 232 4.97 15.95 -20.96
CA SER A 232 5.20 17.29 -21.48
C SER A 232 5.41 18.36 -20.37
N SER A 233 5.01 18.08 -19.13
CA SER A 233 4.93 19.08 -18.05
C SER A 233 6.23 19.30 -17.26
N PHE A 234 7.37 18.75 -17.70
CA PHE A 234 8.67 18.98 -17.06
C PHE A 234 9.30 20.36 -17.36
N ASN A 235 8.60 21.22 -18.10
CA ASN A 235 9.04 22.60 -18.27
C ASN A 235 8.33 23.51 -17.24
N PRO A 236 9.01 24.01 -16.19
CA PRO A 236 8.41 24.87 -15.17
C PRO A 236 7.88 26.21 -15.70
N LYS A 237 8.03 26.50 -16.99
CA LYS A 237 7.46 27.68 -17.68
C LYS A 237 6.06 27.45 -18.26
N HIS A 238 5.52 26.23 -18.21
CA HIS A 238 4.25 25.87 -18.85
C HIS A 238 3.32 25.08 -17.91
N MET A 239 3.26 25.42 -16.63
CA MET A 239 2.11 25.01 -15.82
C MET A 239 0.90 25.81 -16.33
N PRO A 240 -0.09 25.21 -17.00
CA PRO A 240 -1.26 25.96 -17.42
C PRO A 240 -1.99 26.43 -16.16
N LEU A 241 -2.11 27.74 -16.00
CA LEU A 241 -3.02 28.31 -15.01
C LEU A 241 -4.44 27.85 -15.35
N ALA A 242 -5.27 27.61 -14.33
CA ALA A 242 -6.68 27.25 -14.51
C ALA A 242 -7.34 28.21 -15.52
N SER A 243 -7.80 27.67 -16.64
CA SER A 243 -8.41 28.41 -17.74
C SER A 243 -9.82 27.86 -17.92
N PHE A 244 -10.83 28.73 -17.82
CA PHE A 244 -12.23 28.41 -18.09
C PHE A 244 -12.55 28.29 -19.58
N LEU A 245 -11.56 28.44 -20.46
CA LEU A 245 -11.70 28.13 -21.88
C LEU A 245 -11.40 26.64 -22.07
N PRO A 246 -12.25 25.88 -22.80
CA PRO A 246 -11.95 24.50 -23.15
C PRO A 246 -10.64 24.49 -23.96
N LEU A 247 -9.55 24.15 -23.28
CA LEU A 247 -8.25 23.95 -23.89
C LEU A 247 -8.25 22.56 -24.51
N THR A 248 -9.07 22.35 -25.55
CA THR A 248 -8.86 21.20 -26.42
C THR A 248 -7.43 21.32 -26.91
N THR A 249 -6.55 20.41 -26.50
CA THR A 249 -5.15 20.34 -26.95
C THR A 249 -5.08 19.88 -28.40
N THR A 250 -5.93 20.42 -29.28
CA THR A 250 -5.66 20.39 -30.70
C THR A 250 -4.46 21.31 -30.90
N SER A 251 -3.27 20.72 -31.01
CA SER A 251 -2.10 21.35 -31.61
C SER A 251 -2.39 21.62 -33.09
N LYS A 252 -3.36 22.49 -33.39
CA LYS A 252 -3.51 23.12 -34.69
C LYS A 252 -2.45 24.22 -34.76
N THR A 253 -1.18 23.81 -34.92
CA THR A 253 -0.24 24.68 -35.62
C THR A 253 -0.84 24.97 -36.98
N SER A 254 -1.04 26.25 -37.27
CA SER A 254 -1.52 26.77 -38.53
C SER A 254 -0.64 26.31 -39.70
N ALA A 255 -1.01 25.22 -40.34
CA ALA A 255 -0.65 24.91 -41.71
C ALA A 255 -1.69 23.91 -42.24
N GLY A 256 -2.50 24.37 -43.20
CA GLY A 256 -3.50 23.52 -43.82
C GLY A 256 -2.85 22.34 -44.53
N GLN A 257 -3.36 21.14 -44.27
CA GLN A 257 -3.50 20.10 -45.27
C GLN A 257 -4.48 19.04 -44.75
N ASP A 258 -5.52 18.78 -45.53
CA ASP A 258 -6.42 17.64 -45.37
C ASP A 258 -5.60 16.35 -45.32
N GLN A 259 -5.56 15.71 -44.16
CA GLN A 259 -5.25 14.28 -44.01
C GLN A 259 -5.82 13.82 -42.67
N ALA A 260 -6.66 12.79 -42.72
CA ALA A 260 -7.28 12.18 -41.55
C ALA A 260 -6.20 11.81 -40.53
N ALA A 261 -6.19 12.52 -39.39
CA ALA A 261 -5.29 12.25 -38.29
C ALA A 261 -5.65 10.90 -37.65
N PRO A 262 -4.68 10.14 -37.13
CA PRO A 262 -4.97 8.95 -36.35
C PRO A 262 -5.74 9.37 -35.10
N GLU A 263 -6.80 8.64 -34.74
CA GLU A 263 -7.52 8.76 -33.47
C GLU A 263 -6.55 8.45 -32.32
N PHE A 264 -5.81 9.46 -31.86
CA PHE A 264 -5.15 9.41 -30.56
C PHE A 264 -6.23 9.69 -29.51
N PRO A 265 -6.26 8.95 -28.38
CA PRO A 265 -7.18 9.25 -27.29
C PRO A 265 -6.98 10.70 -26.87
N GLU A 266 -8.06 11.47 -26.79
CA GLU A 266 -8.01 12.82 -26.21
C GLU A 266 -7.37 12.70 -24.82
N GLU A 267 -6.21 13.34 -24.62
CA GLU A 267 -5.54 13.34 -23.33
C GLU A 267 -6.39 14.15 -22.34
N GLU A 268 -7.08 13.48 -21.42
CA GLU A 268 -7.89 14.11 -20.35
C GLU A 268 -7.04 15.11 -19.56
N LEU A 269 -7.52 16.36 -19.45
CA LEU A 269 -6.82 17.37 -18.68
C LEU A 269 -7.00 17.09 -17.18
N PRO A 270 -6.04 17.49 -16.33
CA PRO A 270 -6.21 17.38 -14.87
C PRO A 270 -7.48 18.07 -14.34
N VAL A 271 -7.94 19.15 -15.00
CA VAL A 271 -9.19 19.85 -14.65
C VAL A 271 -10.42 18.99 -14.97
N ASP A 272 -10.37 18.20 -16.05
CA ASP A 272 -11.47 17.30 -16.41
C ASP A 272 -11.59 16.16 -15.37
N ILE A 273 -10.46 15.69 -14.84
CA ILE A 273 -10.41 14.69 -13.76
C ILE A 273 -10.95 15.26 -12.44
N GLU A 274 -10.60 16.51 -12.10
CA GLU A 274 -11.13 17.20 -10.91
C GLU A 274 -12.66 17.36 -11.01
N PHE A 275 -13.14 17.90 -12.14
CA PHE A 275 -14.56 18.12 -12.37
C PHE A 275 -15.37 16.83 -12.36
N GLU A 276 -14.93 15.78 -13.06
CA GLU A 276 -15.67 14.50 -13.11
C GLU A 276 -15.76 13.86 -11.72
N ASN A 277 -14.67 13.90 -10.93
CA ASN A 277 -14.68 13.39 -9.56
C ASN A 277 -15.63 14.20 -8.65
N GLU A 278 -15.61 15.54 -8.75
CA GLU A 278 -16.54 16.39 -8.00
C GLU A 278 -17.98 16.13 -8.41
N TRP A 279 -18.23 15.99 -9.71
CA TRP A 279 -19.56 15.72 -10.24
C TRP A 279 -20.12 14.37 -9.78
N GLU A 280 -19.31 13.29 -9.83
CA GLU A 280 -19.70 11.97 -9.33
C GLU A 280 -19.97 11.95 -7.81
N THR A 281 -19.32 12.83 -7.06
CA THR A 281 -19.44 12.91 -5.59
C THR A 281 -20.34 14.04 -5.11
N THR A 282 -20.94 14.80 -6.03
CA THR A 282 -21.88 15.87 -5.69
C THR A 282 -23.11 15.26 -5.04
N SER A 283 -23.39 15.68 -3.80
CA SER A 283 -24.62 15.33 -3.09
C SER A 283 -25.70 16.38 -3.31
N ASP A 284 -26.95 15.99 -3.09
CA ASP A 284 -28.07 16.94 -3.07
C ASP A 284 -27.86 18.00 -1.97
N TRP A 285 -28.31 19.22 -2.27
CA TRP A 285 -28.35 20.34 -1.34
C TRP A 285 -29.20 19.98 -0.11
N ASN A 286 -28.66 20.23 1.09
CA ASN A 286 -29.28 19.86 2.37
C ASN A 286 -29.26 21.01 3.39
N GLU A 287 -29.71 20.72 4.61
CA GLU A 287 -29.83 21.70 5.71
C GLU A 287 -28.48 22.27 6.15
N ASP A 288 -27.42 21.46 6.16
CA ASP A 288 -26.06 21.92 6.48
C ASP A 288 -25.58 22.94 5.43
N ASP A 289 -25.95 22.77 4.14
CA ASP A 289 -25.63 23.72 3.08
C ASP A 289 -26.40 25.06 3.26
N GLU A 290 -27.68 25.00 3.67
CA GLU A 290 -28.46 26.20 4.00
C GLU A 290 -27.86 26.96 5.19
N GLU A 291 -27.40 26.23 6.22
CA GLU A 291 -26.72 26.79 7.40
C GLU A 291 -25.41 27.49 7.00
N VAL A 292 -24.55 26.82 6.22
CA VAL A 292 -23.28 27.39 5.75
C VAL A 292 -23.51 28.68 4.93
N VAL A 293 -24.49 28.69 4.02
CA VAL A 293 -24.81 29.90 3.23
C VAL A 293 -25.36 31.02 4.11
N ALA A 294 -26.19 30.69 5.11
CA ALA A 294 -26.71 31.69 6.04
C ALA A 294 -25.60 32.32 6.89
N GLU A 295 -24.67 31.51 7.40
CA GLU A 295 -23.48 31.97 8.14
C GLU A 295 -22.59 32.88 7.28
N GLU A 296 -22.28 32.47 6.04
CA GLU A 296 -21.48 33.27 5.12
C GLU A 296 -22.17 34.60 4.79
N ARG A 297 -23.48 34.59 4.57
CA ARG A 297 -24.27 35.80 4.30
C ARG A 297 -24.22 36.79 5.47
N GLU A 298 -24.32 36.30 6.70
CA GLU A 298 -24.26 37.14 7.91
C GLU A 298 -22.88 37.79 8.08
N LEU A 299 -21.80 37.05 7.78
CA LEU A 299 -20.43 37.56 7.77
C LEU A 299 -20.19 38.65 6.71
N CYS A 300 -20.74 38.48 5.50
CA CYS A 300 -20.55 39.45 4.40
C CYS A 300 -21.49 40.65 4.47
N PHE A 301 -22.71 40.45 4.98
CA PHE A 301 -23.75 41.48 5.06
C PHE A 301 -24.40 41.49 6.45
N PRO A 302 -23.66 41.97 7.48
CA PRO A 302 -24.18 42.10 8.83
C PRO A 302 -25.41 43.02 8.83
N ARG A 303 -26.34 42.76 9.76
CA ARG A 303 -27.60 43.53 9.83
C ARG A 303 -27.29 45.01 10.08
N GLU A 304 -28.02 45.90 9.41
CA GLU A 304 -27.92 47.36 9.62
C GLU A 304 -28.04 47.69 11.13
N GLY A 305 -26.92 48.09 11.74
CA GLY A 305 -26.82 48.39 13.17
C GLY A 305 -25.63 47.73 13.88
N GLU A 306 -24.98 46.75 13.28
CA GLU A 306 -23.71 46.19 13.77
C GLU A 306 -22.54 46.99 13.17
N GLU A 307 -21.73 47.60 14.03
CA GLU A 307 -20.55 48.35 13.59
C GLU A 307 -19.61 47.44 12.79
N PRO A 308 -18.97 47.94 11.71
CA PRO A 308 -18.01 47.14 10.96
C PRO A 308 -16.94 46.63 11.93
N MET A 309 -16.67 45.32 11.91
CA MET A 309 -15.57 44.75 12.69
C MET A 309 -14.29 45.54 12.39
N ASP A 310 -13.76 46.19 13.42
CA ASP A 310 -12.54 46.97 13.35
C ASP A 310 -11.36 46.01 13.06
N LEU A 311 -10.98 45.93 11.79
CA LEU A 311 -9.82 45.18 11.32
C LEU A 311 -8.58 46.09 11.30
N SER A 312 -8.28 46.75 12.42
CA SER A 312 -7.04 47.51 12.63
C SER A 312 -6.03 46.79 13.53
#